data_AF-A0A093ZL59-F1
#
_entry.id   AF-A0A093ZL59-F1
#
_cell.length_a   1.000
_cell.length_b   1.000
_cell.length_c   1.000
_cell.angle_alpha   90.00
_cell.angle_beta   90.00
_cell.angle_gamma   90.00
#
_symmetry.space_group_name_H-M   'P 1'
#
loop_
_entity.id
_entity.type
_entity.pdbx_description
1 polymer ?
#
loop_
_entity_poly.entity_id
_entity_poly.type
_entity_poly.pdbx_seq_one_letter_code
_entity_poly.pdbx_strand_id
1 'polypeptide(L)'
;FAIIPIATGAFDQMYSNGFCLTAVDGSRLPCPDAYGALIGTCAICALTEIFIAFLPPKVLKRIFPPIVTGPTVMLIGVHLIQTGFTSWGGGSGLCSSRPTEGFFMLCPDITAPHALAWGSAEYIGLGFSVFTTILLCARYGSPIMKSASVIIGLLIGCIIAAACGYFSPAGIDTAPVVSFIWVKTFKLAIYGPLVLPIMAVYLICACEAIGDITATCDVSRLEVEGKVFETRIQGGILADGINGCLAALMTITPMSTFAQNNGVIALTRCANRTAGYCCCRMLPSLEPDFHLTRLQSSYS
;
A
#
# COMPACT_ATOMS: atom_id res chain seq x y z
N PHE A 1 -4.47 -0.48 2.13
CA PHE A 1 -4.26 -1.85 1.58
C PHE A 1 -5.51 -2.46 0.94
N ALA A 2 -6.71 -2.18 1.46
CA ALA A 2 -7.98 -2.74 0.97
C ALA A 2 -8.28 -2.47 -0.53
N ILE A 3 -7.70 -1.42 -1.12
CA ILE A 3 -7.88 -1.11 -2.55
C ILE A 3 -7.20 -2.10 -3.50
N ILE A 4 -6.10 -2.74 -3.09
CA ILE A 4 -5.25 -3.50 -4.01
C ILE A 4 -6.00 -4.68 -4.64
N PRO A 5 -6.69 -5.57 -3.88
CA PRO A 5 -7.43 -6.69 -4.47
C PRO A 5 -8.52 -6.25 -5.45
N ILE A 6 -9.15 -5.10 -5.19
CA ILE A 6 -10.18 -4.53 -6.06
C ILE A 6 -9.57 -3.95 -7.32
N ALA A 7 -8.48 -3.20 -7.18
CA ALA A 7 -7.75 -2.64 -8.31
C ALA A 7 -7.20 -3.75 -9.22
N THR A 8 -6.65 -4.84 -8.65
CA THR A 8 -6.17 -5.98 -9.46
C THR A 8 -7.29 -6.62 -10.26
N GLY A 9 -8.43 -6.94 -9.63
CA GLY A 9 -9.56 -7.54 -10.35
C GLY A 9 -10.19 -6.58 -11.38
N ALA A 10 -10.23 -5.28 -11.07
CA ALA A 10 -10.76 -4.28 -11.99
C ALA A 10 -9.84 -4.06 -13.19
N PHE A 11 -8.52 -4.00 -12.98
CA PHE A 11 -7.56 -3.91 -14.07
C PHE A 11 -7.60 -5.16 -14.94
N ASP A 12 -7.70 -6.36 -14.36
CA ASP A 12 -7.89 -7.61 -15.14
C ASP A 12 -9.11 -7.53 -16.06
N GLN A 13 -10.22 -7.01 -15.55
CA GLN A 13 -11.43 -6.79 -16.34
C GLN A 13 -11.25 -5.71 -17.42
N MET A 14 -10.52 -4.63 -17.11
CA MET A 14 -10.22 -3.55 -18.07
C MET A 14 -9.30 -3.99 -19.21
N TYR A 15 -8.40 -4.94 -18.98
CA TYR A 15 -7.59 -5.56 -20.05
C TYR A 15 -8.36 -6.63 -20.81
N SER A 16 -9.33 -7.31 -20.19
CA SER A 16 -10.07 -8.40 -20.83
C SER A 16 -11.23 -7.90 -21.71
N ASN A 17 -12.03 -6.98 -21.17
CA ASN A 17 -13.27 -6.49 -21.80
C ASN A 17 -13.34 -4.96 -21.88
N GLY A 18 -12.28 -4.26 -21.47
CA GLY A 18 -12.24 -2.81 -21.40
C GLY A 18 -11.42 -2.18 -22.52
N PHE A 19 -10.87 -1.01 -22.21
CA PHE A 19 -10.14 -0.16 -23.16
C PHE A 19 -8.61 -0.32 -23.04
N CYS A 20 -8.11 -1.11 -22.09
CA CYS A 20 -6.67 -1.32 -21.94
C CYS A 20 -6.19 -2.38 -22.93
N LEU A 21 -5.06 -2.09 -23.57
CA LEU A 21 -4.51 -2.94 -24.62
C LEU A 21 -3.51 -3.96 -24.04
N THR A 22 -3.49 -5.15 -24.63
CA THR A 22 -2.44 -6.14 -24.42
C THR A 22 -1.56 -6.19 -25.66
N ALA A 23 -0.25 -6.36 -25.46
CA ALA A 23 0.69 -6.56 -26.54
C ALA A 23 0.48 -7.94 -27.19
N VAL A 24 1.03 -8.12 -28.39
CA VAL A 24 0.98 -9.38 -29.14
C VAL A 24 1.62 -10.54 -28.35
N ASP A 25 2.59 -10.23 -27.49
CA ASP A 25 3.32 -11.19 -26.65
C ASP A 25 2.56 -11.57 -25.36
N GLY A 26 1.32 -11.10 -25.20
CA GLY A 26 0.50 -11.32 -24.00
C GLY A 26 0.86 -10.45 -22.80
N SER A 27 1.83 -9.54 -22.93
CA SER A 27 2.15 -8.55 -21.89
C SER A 27 1.11 -7.44 -21.84
N ARG A 28 0.83 -6.92 -20.64
CA ARG A 28 -0.12 -5.82 -20.44
C ARG A 28 0.55 -4.50 -20.76
N LEU A 29 0.01 -3.74 -21.71
CA LEU A 29 0.55 -2.42 -22.02
C LEU A 29 0.16 -1.40 -20.95
N PRO A 30 1.01 -0.44 -20.62
CA PRO A 30 0.70 0.59 -19.62
C PRO A 30 -0.58 1.35 -19.96
N CYS A 31 -1.52 1.36 -19.03
CA CYS A 31 -2.85 1.94 -19.22
C CYS A 31 -3.10 3.05 -18.18
N PRO A 32 -2.58 4.28 -18.39
CA PRO A 32 -2.75 5.38 -17.43
C PRO A 32 -4.21 5.80 -17.25
N ASP A 33 -5.04 5.62 -18.29
CA ASP A 33 -6.48 5.90 -18.23
C ASP A 33 -7.22 4.97 -17.26
N ALA A 34 -6.77 3.73 -17.09
CA ALA A 34 -7.34 2.83 -16.07
C ALA A 34 -7.05 3.32 -14.65
N TYR A 35 -5.84 3.83 -14.41
CA TYR A 35 -5.48 4.42 -13.14
C TYR A 35 -6.25 5.72 -12.87
N GLY A 36 -6.39 6.58 -13.88
CA GLY A 36 -7.22 7.78 -13.78
C GLY A 36 -8.70 7.49 -13.53
N ALA A 37 -9.22 6.40 -14.11
CA ALA A 37 -10.56 5.91 -13.87
C ALA A 37 -10.75 5.33 -12.45
N LEU A 38 -9.75 4.63 -11.92
CA LEU A 38 -9.72 4.16 -10.54
C LEU A 38 -9.76 5.35 -9.57
N ILE A 39 -8.87 6.32 -9.74
CA ILE A 39 -8.78 7.51 -8.88
C ILE A 39 -10.05 8.34 -8.94
N GLY A 40 -10.59 8.61 -10.13
CA GLY A 40 -11.82 9.38 -10.28
C GLY A 40 -13.01 8.70 -9.59
N THR A 41 -13.08 7.37 -9.66
CA THR A 41 -14.09 6.58 -8.94
C THR A 41 -13.88 6.64 -7.42
N CYS A 42 -12.62 6.57 -6.96
CA CYS A 42 -12.26 6.71 -5.55
C CYS A 42 -12.66 8.07 -4.98
N ALA A 43 -12.38 9.17 -5.70
CA ALA A 43 -12.71 10.52 -5.27
C ALA A 43 -14.22 10.69 -4.95
N ILE A 44 -15.08 10.12 -5.79
CA ILE A 44 -16.53 10.17 -5.59
C ILE A 44 -16.97 9.22 -4.47
N CYS A 45 -16.45 8.01 -4.46
CA CYS A 45 -16.82 7.02 -3.46
C CYS A 45 -16.35 7.40 -2.04
N ALA A 46 -15.32 8.25 -1.91
CA ALA A 46 -14.89 8.83 -0.63
C ALA A 46 -16.02 9.59 0.07
N LEU A 47 -16.97 10.17 -0.69
CA LEU A 47 -18.17 10.79 -0.13
C LEU A 47 -19.00 9.79 0.68
N THR A 48 -18.99 8.50 0.31
CA THR A 48 -19.69 7.44 1.05
C THR A 48 -19.15 7.35 2.47
N GLU A 49 -17.83 7.36 2.65
CA GLU A 49 -17.20 7.35 3.98
C GLU A 49 -17.53 8.61 4.78
N ILE A 50 -17.50 9.77 4.12
CA ILE A 50 -17.91 11.03 4.74
C ILE A 50 -19.36 10.97 5.24
N PHE A 51 -20.28 10.40 4.45
CA PHE A 51 -21.67 10.21 4.89
C PHE A 51 -21.78 9.22 6.06
N ILE A 52 -20.97 8.15 6.05
CA ILE A 52 -20.91 7.17 7.14
C ILE A 52 -20.37 7.81 8.42
N ALA A 53 -19.44 8.77 8.34
CA ALA A 53 -18.91 9.47 9.50
C ALA A 53 -19.98 10.21 10.32
N PHE A 54 -21.08 10.62 9.68
CA PHE A 54 -22.22 11.26 10.34
C PHE A 54 -23.21 10.28 10.96
N LEU A 55 -23.11 8.98 10.67
CA LEU A 55 -23.93 7.97 11.33
C LEU A 55 -23.47 7.76 12.79
N PRO A 56 -24.39 7.41 13.70
CA PRO A 56 -24.03 7.18 15.09
C PRO A 56 -23.14 5.94 15.23
N PRO A 57 -22.04 5.98 16.02
CA PRO A 57 -21.07 4.87 16.14
C PRO A 57 -21.70 3.52 16.55
N LYS A 58 -22.79 3.56 17.31
CA LYS A 58 -23.56 2.36 17.70
C LYS A 58 -24.15 1.62 16.50
N VAL A 59 -24.56 2.35 15.46
CA VAL A 59 -25.08 1.77 14.23
C VAL A 59 -23.94 1.14 13.43
N LEU A 60 -22.79 1.81 13.30
CA LEU A 60 -21.64 1.22 12.61
C LEU A 60 -21.17 -0.08 13.28
N LYS A 61 -21.03 -0.08 14.61
CA LYS A 61 -20.65 -1.29 15.38
C LYS A 61 -21.67 -2.42 15.26
N ARG A 62 -22.94 -2.10 14.98
CA ARG A 62 -24.00 -3.09 14.77
C ARG A 62 -24.04 -3.63 13.34
N ILE A 63 -23.75 -2.78 12.35
CA ILE A 63 -23.70 -3.17 10.94
C ILE A 63 -22.43 -4.01 10.66
N PHE A 64 -21.30 -3.64 11.27
CA PHE A 64 -20.01 -4.29 11.09
C PHE A 64 -19.43 -4.79 12.43
N PRO A 65 -20.03 -5.86 13.01
CA PRO A 65 -19.49 -6.44 14.23
C PRO A 65 -18.11 -7.09 13.97
N PRO A 66 -17.30 -7.31 15.02
CA PRO A 66 -15.96 -7.91 14.90
C PRO A 66 -15.91 -9.26 14.16
N ILE A 67 -17.01 -10.01 14.21
CA ILE A 67 -17.17 -11.29 13.50
C ILE A 67 -17.22 -11.13 11.97
N VAL A 68 -17.52 -9.93 11.46
CA VAL A 68 -17.51 -9.62 10.02
C VAL A 68 -16.20 -8.95 9.64
N THR A 69 -15.75 -7.95 10.42
CA THR A 69 -14.55 -7.19 10.08
C THR A 69 -13.28 -8.04 10.13
N GLY A 70 -13.14 -8.92 11.14
CA GLY A 70 -11.98 -9.79 11.30
C GLY A 70 -11.70 -10.69 10.10
N PRO A 71 -12.67 -11.53 9.67
CA PRO A 71 -12.50 -12.39 8.49
C PRO A 71 -12.25 -11.61 7.19
N THR A 72 -12.89 -10.45 7.00
CA THR A 72 -12.66 -9.62 5.80
C THR A 72 -11.21 -9.11 5.75
N VAL A 73 -10.69 -8.59 6.87
CA VAL A 73 -9.29 -8.13 6.94
C VAL A 73 -8.32 -9.30 6.75
N MET A 74 -8.63 -10.47 7.32
CA MET A 74 -7.83 -11.68 7.12
C MET A 74 -7.76 -12.08 5.64
N LEU A 75 -8.89 -12.09 4.92
CA LEU A 75 -8.92 -12.42 3.50
C LEU A 75 -8.12 -11.44 2.65
N ILE A 76 -8.21 -10.13 2.95
CA ILE A 76 -7.37 -9.11 2.29
C ILE A 76 -5.88 -9.46 2.50
N GLY A 77 -5.50 -9.81 3.73
CA GLY A 77 -4.14 -10.23 4.06
C GLY A 77 -3.69 -11.47 3.26
N VAL A 78 -4.52 -12.50 3.18
CA VAL A 78 -4.23 -13.74 2.44
C VAL A 78 -3.99 -13.46 0.95
N HIS A 79 -4.82 -12.63 0.32
CA HIS A 79 -4.61 -12.26 -1.09
C HIS A 79 -3.33 -11.45 -1.31
N LEU A 80 -2.99 -10.55 -0.39
CA LEU A 80 -1.76 -9.76 -0.49
C LEU A 80 -0.50 -10.61 -0.25
N ILE A 81 -0.57 -11.60 0.62
CA ILE A 81 0.53 -12.54 0.87
C ILE A 81 0.94 -13.26 -0.42
N GLN A 82 -0.01 -13.62 -1.29
CA GLN A 82 0.30 -14.24 -2.59
C GLN A 82 1.17 -13.31 -3.47
N THR A 83 0.86 -12.01 -3.51
CA THR A 83 1.67 -11.03 -4.25
C THR A 83 3.06 -10.83 -3.65
N GLY A 84 3.18 -10.93 -2.32
CA GLY A 84 4.46 -10.92 -1.62
C GLY A 84 5.32 -12.13 -1.96
N PHE A 85 4.76 -13.34 -1.93
CA PHE A 85 5.48 -14.57 -2.26
C PHE A 85 5.88 -14.65 -3.74
N THR A 86 5.03 -14.20 -4.65
CA THR A 86 5.39 -14.11 -6.08
C THR A 86 6.55 -13.14 -6.31
N SER A 87 6.56 -12.00 -5.59
CA SER A 87 7.69 -11.06 -5.62
C SER A 87 8.96 -11.66 -5.01
N TRP A 88 8.85 -12.42 -3.92
CA TRP A 88 9.98 -13.15 -3.31
C TRP A 88 10.53 -14.23 -4.26
N GLY A 89 9.67 -14.86 -5.06
CA GLY A 89 10.10 -15.81 -6.10
C GLY A 89 10.93 -15.19 -7.24
N GLY A 90 11.00 -13.87 -7.35
CA GLY A 90 11.77 -13.17 -8.40
C GLY A 90 10.95 -12.16 -9.21
N GLY A 91 9.64 -12.06 -8.98
CA GLY A 91 8.80 -11.04 -9.62
C GLY A 91 7.44 -11.57 -10.11
N SER A 92 6.65 -10.67 -10.67
CA SER A 92 5.35 -10.93 -11.28
C SER A 92 5.38 -10.75 -12.79
N GLY A 93 4.42 -11.36 -13.51
CA GLY A 93 4.30 -11.25 -14.96
C GLY A 93 4.73 -12.51 -15.71
N LEU A 94 5.08 -12.35 -16.99
CA LEU A 94 5.44 -13.45 -17.91
C LEU A 94 6.68 -14.24 -17.44
N CYS A 95 7.53 -13.65 -16.61
CA CYS A 95 8.69 -14.31 -16.04
C CYS A 95 8.31 -15.38 -14.98
N SER A 96 7.15 -15.25 -14.32
CA SER A 96 6.68 -16.23 -13.32
C SER A 96 6.29 -17.58 -13.91
N SER A 97 5.93 -17.63 -15.20
CA SER A 97 5.64 -18.89 -15.92
C SER A 97 6.90 -19.65 -16.36
N ARG A 98 8.10 -19.14 -16.03
CA ARG A 98 9.40 -19.72 -16.43
C ARG A 98 9.49 -20.04 -17.93
N PRO A 99 9.28 -19.05 -18.81
CA PRO A 99 9.40 -19.28 -20.25
C PRO A 99 10.84 -19.66 -20.60
N THR A 100 11.01 -20.61 -21.52
CA THR A 100 12.33 -21.09 -21.97
C THR A 100 12.96 -20.18 -23.02
N GLU A 101 12.19 -19.29 -23.64
CA GLU A 101 12.62 -18.36 -24.68
C GLU A 101 11.90 -17.01 -24.51
N GLY A 102 12.54 -15.92 -24.97
CA GLY A 102 11.96 -14.58 -24.99
C GLY A 102 12.55 -13.61 -23.95
N PHE A 103 12.07 -12.35 -23.99
CA PHE A 103 12.59 -11.24 -23.18
C PHE A 103 12.44 -11.44 -21.66
N PHE A 104 11.47 -12.27 -21.25
CA PHE A 104 11.15 -12.57 -19.84
C PHE A 104 11.63 -13.97 -19.39
N MET A 105 12.62 -14.56 -20.07
CA MET A 105 13.23 -15.84 -19.66
C MET A 105 13.88 -15.74 -18.27
N LEU A 106 14.50 -14.60 -17.97
CA LEU A 106 15.05 -14.25 -16.65
C LEU A 106 14.19 -13.17 -16.01
N CYS A 107 14.20 -13.10 -14.68
CA CYS A 107 13.43 -12.10 -13.93
C CYS A 107 14.34 -10.95 -13.48
N PRO A 108 13.88 -9.69 -13.50
CA PRO A 108 12.62 -9.20 -14.08
C PRO A 108 12.59 -9.28 -15.63
N ASP A 109 13.75 -9.22 -16.28
CA ASP A 109 13.96 -9.40 -17.72
C ASP A 109 15.46 -9.74 -17.97
N ILE A 110 15.82 -10.06 -19.21
CA ILE A 110 17.21 -10.38 -19.60
C ILE A 110 18.21 -9.21 -19.54
N THR A 111 17.72 -7.97 -19.40
CA THR A 111 18.56 -6.76 -19.37
C THR A 111 18.93 -6.34 -17.96
N ALA A 112 18.29 -6.92 -16.94
CA ALA A 112 18.53 -6.59 -15.56
C ALA A 112 19.90 -7.11 -15.07
N PRO A 113 20.57 -6.36 -14.17
CA PRO A 113 21.80 -6.81 -13.55
C PRO A 113 21.51 -8.04 -12.68
N HIS A 114 22.28 -9.11 -12.88
CA HIS A 114 22.17 -10.36 -12.14
C HIS A 114 20.77 -11.02 -12.24
N ALA A 115 20.19 -11.02 -13.45
CA ALA A 115 18.90 -11.65 -13.73
C ALA A 115 18.98 -13.19 -13.64
N LEU A 116 18.09 -13.79 -12.84
CA LEU A 116 17.99 -15.24 -12.65
C LEU A 116 16.58 -15.75 -13.00
N ALA A 117 16.48 -17.07 -13.19
CA ALA A 117 15.20 -17.72 -13.42
C ALA A 117 14.28 -17.58 -12.19
N TRP A 118 12.97 -17.57 -12.44
CA TRP A 118 11.98 -17.48 -11.36
C TRP A 118 12.12 -18.66 -10.39
N GLY A 119 12.15 -18.35 -9.10
CA GLY A 119 12.32 -19.30 -8.01
C GLY A 119 13.77 -19.79 -7.82
N SER A 120 14.77 -19.04 -8.29
CA SER A 120 16.18 -19.34 -8.02
C SER A 120 16.50 -19.30 -6.51
N ALA A 121 17.52 -20.06 -6.10
CA ALA A 121 17.90 -20.16 -4.69
C ALA A 121 18.34 -18.80 -4.13
N GLU A 122 18.91 -17.95 -4.98
CA GLU A 122 19.38 -16.61 -4.64
C GLU A 122 18.22 -15.67 -4.35
N TYR A 123 17.13 -15.70 -5.14
CA TYR A 123 15.93 -14.90 -4.84
C TYR A 123 15.27 -15.34 -3.53
N ILE A 124 15.18 -16.65 -3.31
CA ILE A 124 14.67 -17.19 -2.07
C ILE A 124 15.59 -16.78 -0.91
N GLY A 125 16.91 -16.88 -1.08
CA GLY A 125 17.92 -16.48 -0.11
C GLY A 125 17.86 -14.99 0.25
N LEU A 126 17.65 -14.10 -0.72
CA LEU A 126 17.49 -12.67 -0.49
C LEU A 126 16.27 -12.37 0.38
N GLY A 127 15.07 -12.84 0.02
CA GLY A 127 13.89 -12.59 0.86
C GLY A 127 13.96 -13.33 2.21
N PHE A 128 14.65 -14.48 2.29
CA PHE A 128 14.90 -15.15 3.55
C PHE A 128 15.83 -14.35 4.46
N SER A 129 16.82 -13.66 3.89
CA SER A 129 17.70 -12.75 4.64
C SER A 129 16.92 -11.56 5.21
N VAL A 130 15.99 -10.98 4.44
CA VAL A 130 15.07 -9.93 4.91
C VAL A 130 14.24 -10.47 6.08
N PHE A 131 13.58 -11.60 5.88
CA PHE A 131 12.69 -12.19 6.90
C PHE A 131 13.43 -12.55 8.19
N THR A 132 14.62 -13.16 8.06
CA THR A 132 15.48 -13.49 9.21
C THR A 132 15.90 -12.24 9.95
N THR A 133 16.28 -11.18 9.23
CA THR A 133 16.63 -9.89 9.84
C THR A 133 15.46 -9.28 10.59
N ILE A 134 14.24 -9.35 10.04
CA ILE A 134 13.03 -8.88 10.73
C ILE A 134 12.85 -9.65 12.04
N LEU A 135 12.96 -10.97 12.04
CA LEU A 135 12.83 -11.79 13.24
C LEU A 135 13.89 -11.47 14.30
N LEU A 136 15.15 -11.29 13.88
CA LEU A 136 16.24 -10.91 14.78
C LEU A 136 16.02 -9.50 15.37
N CYS A 137 15.60 -8.53 14.56
CA CYS A 137 15.27 -7.18 15.02
C CYS A 137 14.06 -7.16 15.96
N ALA A 138 13.02 -7.95 15.66
CA ALA A 138 11.85 -8.05 16.53
C ALA A 138 12.17 -8.73 17.87
N ARG A 139 13.09 -9.71 17.87
CA ARG A 139 13.48 -10.44 19.07
C ARG A 139 14.47 -9.69 19.96
N TYR A 140 15.55 -9.17 19.37
CA TYR A 140 16.68 -8.60 20.10
C TYR A 140 16.78 -7.07 20.00
N GLY A 141 15.94 -6.43 19.17
CA GLY A 141 15.98 -4.99 18.97
C GLY A 141 15.53 -4.18 20.18
N SER A 142 16.02 -2.95 20.26
CA SER A 142 15.52 -1.93 21.18
C SER A 142 14.04 -1.60 20.86
N PRO A 143 13.31 -0.91 21.77
CA PRO A 143 11.91 -0.52 21.53
C PRO A 143 11.67 0.18 20.17
N ILE A 144 12.61 1.03 19.74
CA ILE A 144 12.54 1.71 18.44
C ILE A 144 12.74 0.71 17.28
N MET A 145 13.73 -0.17 17.40
CA MET A 145 14.01 -1.18 16.37
C MET A 145 12.89 -2.21 16.21
N LYS A 146 12.16 -2.53 17.28
CA LYS A 146 11.03 -3.45 17.22
C LYS A 146 9.90 -2.89 16.35
N SER A 147 9.56 -1.62 16.53
CA SER A 147 8.57 -0.94 15.69
C SER A 147 9.03 -0.71 14.25
N ALA A 148 10.34 -0.53 14.03
CA ALA A 148 10.95 -0.34 12.71
C ALA A 148 11.49 -1.64 12.08
N SER A 149 11.19 -2.81 12.65
CA SER A 149 11.83 -4.09 12.30
C SER A 149 11.66 -4.47 10.82
N VAL A 150 10.50 -4.19 10.24
CA VAL A 150 10.22 -4.40 8.81
C VAL A 150 11.09 -3.50 7.93
N ILE A 151 11.22 -2.21 8.29
CA ILE A 151 12.04 -1.24 7.53
C ILE A 151 13.52 -1.62 7.63
N ILE A 152 14.00 -1.96 8.83
CA ILE A 152 15.40 -2.38 9.05
C ILE A 152 15.70 -3.67 8.28
N GLY A 153 14.77 -4.64 8.31
CA GLY A 153 14.89 -5.88 7.56
C GLY A 153 14.97 -5.66 6.05
N LEU A 154 14.10 -4.80 5.51
CA LEU A 154 14.14 -4.42 4.11
C LEU A 154 15.45 -3.71 3.75
N LEU A 155 15.90 -2.76 4.58
CA LEU A 155 17.16 -2.03 4.38
C LEU A 155 18.36 -2.98 4.32
N ILE A 156 18.47 -3.90 5.27
CA ILE A 156 19.58 -4.88 5.31
C ILE A 156 19.50 -5.82 4.11
N GLY A 157 18.31 -6.28 3.72
CA GLY A 157 18.15 -7.06 2.49
C GLY A 157 18.55 -6.31 1.23
N CYS A 158 18.21 -5.01 1.14
CA CYS A 158 18.66 -4.14 0.05
C CYS A 158 20.19 -3.99 0.04
N ILE A 159 20.84 -3.88 1.20
CA ILE A 159 22.32 -3.83 1.30
C ILE A 159 22.94 -5.14 0.80
N ILE A 160 22.39 -6.29 1.19
CA ILE A 160 22.85 -7.60 0.71
C ILE A 160 22.64 -7.72 -0.79
N ALA A 161 21.47 -7.32 -1.31
CA ALA A 161 21.17 -7.32 -2.74
C ALA A 161 22.15 -6.44 -3.53
N ALA A 162 22.47 -5.25 -3.01
CA ALA A 162 23.47 -4.36 -3.62
C ALA A 162 24.88 -4.99 -3.62
N ALA A 163 25.28 -5.63 -2.53
CA ALA A 163 26.56 -6.33 -2.45
C ALA A 163 26.65 -7.52 -3.41
N CYS A 164 25.54 -8.19 -3.68
CA CYS A 164 25.43 -9.29 -4.65
C CYS A 164 25.24 -8.82 -6.10
N GLY A 165 25.22 -7.50 -6.37
CA GLY A 165 25.15 -6.97 -7.74
C GLY A 165 23.74 -6.87 -8.34
N TYR A 166 22.67 -6.93 -7.53
CA TYR A 166 21.28 -6.74 -8.00
C TYR A 166 20.87 -5.27 -8.15
N PHE A 167 21.83 -4.35 -8.23
CA PHE A 167 21.58 -2.91 -8.23
C PHE A 167 21.95 -2.28 -9.57
N SER A 168 21.06 -1.43 -10.11
CA SER A 168 21.30 -0.64 -11.32
C SER A 168 21.29 0.84 -10.98
N PRO A 169 22.39 1.59 -11.21
CA PRO A 169 22.45 3.04 -10.96
C PRO A 169 21.67 3.85 -12.00
N ALA A 170 21.41 3.29 -13.18
CA ALA A 170 20.79 3.99 -14.30
C ALA A 170 19.44 4.64 -13.95
N GLY A 171 18.68 4.01 -13.04
CA GLY A 171 17.38 4.50 -12.60
C GLY A 171 17.41 5.60 -11.55
N ILE A 172 18.53 5.74 -10.85
CA ILE A 172 18.72 6.69 -9.75
C ILE A 172 19.32 7.97 -10.30
N ASP A 173 20.30 7.85 -11.21
CA ASP A 173 20.97 9.00 -11.82
C ASP A 173 20.03 9.85 -12.69
N THR A 174 18.96 9.24 -13.23
CA THR A 174 17.95 9.93 -14.05
C THR A 174 16.76 10.45 -13.25
N ALA A 175 16.68 10.17 -11.95
CA ALA A 175 15.53 10.55 -11.13
C ALA A 175 15.59 12.07 -10.80
N PRO A 176 14.46 12.78 -10.85
CA PRO A 176 14.44 14.20 -10.50
C PRO A 176 14.57 14.39 -8.98
N VAL A 177 15.48 15.27 -8.57
CA VAL A 177 15.77 15.62 -7.16
C VAL A 177 14.63 16.39 -6.48
N VAL A 178 13.56 16.77 -7.19
CA VAL A 178 12.38 17.40 -6.59
C VAL A 178 11.14 16.89 -7.29
N SER A 179 10.15 16.48 -6.51
CA SER A 179 8.83 16.09 -7.00
C SER A 179 7.75 16.99 -6.40
N PHE A 180 6.82 17.45 -7.24
CA PHE A 180 5.61 18.15 -6.81
C PHE A 180 4.39 17.25 -7.03
N ILE A 181 3.32 17.50 -6.27
CA ILE A 181 2.11 16.68 -6.24
C ILE A 181 1.54 16.40 -7.64
N TRP A 182 1.55 17.39 -8.53
CA TRP A 182 0.99 17.27 -9.89
C TRP A 182 2.05 17.25 -10.99
N VAL A 183 3.28 16.77 -10.73
CA VAL A 183 4.29 16.58 -11.79
C VAL A 183 3.79 15.62 -12.87
N LYS A 184 3.06 14.58 -12.46
CA LYS A 184 2.34 13.68 -13.36
C LYS A 184 0.86 13.72 -13.00
N THR A 185 0.02 13.83 -14.00
CA THR A 185 -1.43 13.87 -13.83
C THR A 185 -2.07 12.74 -14.61
N PHE A 186 -3.22 12.28 -14.12
CA PHE A 186 -4.00 11.24 -14.74
C PHE A 186 -5.37 11.80 -15.12
N LYS A 187 -5.94 11.28 -16.21
CA LYS A 187 -7.26 11.69 -16.67
C LYS A 187 -8.32 11.13 -15.71
N LEU A 188 -8.93 12.01 -14.92
CA LEU A 188 -9.99 11.62 -14.01
C LEU A 188 -11.22 11.18 -14.82
N ALA A 189 -11.63 9.93 -14.61
CA ALA A 189 -12.84 9.36 -15.18
C ALA A 189 -13.56 8.54 -14.12
N ILE A 190 -14.86 8.36 -14.30
CA ILE A 190 -15.67 7.50 -13.42
C ILE A 190 -15.87 6.18 -14.15
N TYR A 191 -15.50 5.08 -13.50
CA TYR A 191 -15.75 3.75 -14.01
C TYR A 191 -16.91 3.12 -13.23
N GLY A 192 -18.09 3.11 -13.85
CA GLY A 192 -19.32 2.60 -13.24
C GLY A 192 -19.19 1.23 -12.55
N PRO A 193 -18.56 0.22 -13.18
CA PRO A 193 -18.42 -1.11 -12.56
C PRO A 193 -17.56 -1.13 -11.29
N LEU A 194 -16.71 -0.12 -11.07
CA LEU A 194 -15.89 0.01 -9.86
C LEU A 194 -16.62 0.70 -8.71
N VAL A 195 -17.73 1.41 -8.94
CA VAL A 195 -18.39 2.23 -7.91
C VAL A 195 -18.76 1.39 -6.68
N LEU A 196 -19.46 0.27 -6.85
CA LEU A 196 -19.88 -0.59 -5.74
C LEU A 196 -18.68 -1.23 -5.00
N PRO A 197 -17.69 -1.84 -5.68
CA PRO A 197 -16.47 -2.32 -5.03
C PRO A 197 -15.74 -1.24 -4.22
N ILE A 198 -15.60 -0.02 -4.75
CA ILE A 198 -14.88 1.05 -4.07
C ILE A 198 -15.69 1.59 -2.88
N MET A 199 -17.01 1.67 -2.97
CA MET A 199 -17.86 1.96 -1.80
C MET A 199 -17.65 0.92 -0.68
N ALA A 200 -17.49 -0.36 -1.04
CA ALA A 200 -17.17 -1.41 -0.07
C ALA A 200 -15.77 -1.23 0.56
N VAL A 201 -14.77 -0.75 -0.21
CA VAL A 201 -13.44 -0.41 0.35
C VAL A 201 -13.56 0.69 1.39
N TYR A 202 -14.29 1.75 1.09
CA TYR A 202 -14.51 2.86 2.03
C TYR A 202 -15.30 2.43 3.27
N LEU A 203 -16.22 1.47 3.16
CA LEU A 203 -16.85 0.85 4.33
C LEU A 203 -15.84 0.07 5.19
N ILE A 204 -14.91 -0.65 4.55
CA ILE A 204 -13.85 -1.38 5.26
C ILE A 204 -12.88 -0.39 5.92
N CYS A 205 -12.46 0.67 5.24
CA CYS A 205 -11.61 1.73 5.82
C CYS A 205 -12.27 2.36 7.03
N ALA A 206 -13.55 2.72 6.96
CA ALA A 206 -14.28 3.25 8.10
C ALA A 206 -14.29 2.28 9.30
N CYS A 207 -14.42 0.96 9.05
CA CYS A 207 -14.38 -0.05 10.11
C CYS A 207 -12.98 -0.22 10.70
N GLU A 208 -11.94 -0.18 9.86
CA GLU A 208 -10.53 -0.21 10.25
C GLU A 208 -10.19 1.01 11.12
N ALA A 209 -10.60 2.21 10.69
CA ALA A 209 -10.43 3.45 11.42
C ALA A 209 -11.08 3.42 12.80
N ILE A 210 -12.28 2.86 12.94
CA ILE A 210 -12.91 2.67 14.26
C ILE A 210 -12.03 1.80 15.16
N GLY A 211 -11.55 0.66 14.66
CA GLY A 211 -10.69 -0.24 15.40
C GLY A 211 -9.38 0.42 15.82
N ASP A 212 -8.72 1.09 14.89
CA ASP A 212 -7.43 1.76 15.10
C ASP A 212 -7.53 2.94 16.06
N ILE A 213 -8.56 3.77 15.94
CA ILE A 213 -8.81 4.89 16.86
C ILE A 213 -9.12 4.35 18.27
N THR A 214 -9.87 3.25 18.36
CA THR A 214 -10.17 2.61 19.64
C THR A 214 -8.90 2.07 20.30
N ALA A 215 -8.07 1.35 19.53
CA ALA A 215 -6.78 0.87 19.99
C ALA A 215 -5.86 2.04 20.38
N THR A 216 -5.86 3.13 19.61
CA THR A 216 -5.10 4.35 19.92
C THR A 216 -5.54 4.96 21.25
N CYS A 217 -6.84 5.03 21.50
CA CYS A 217 -7.38 5.53 22.76
C CYS A 217 -6.94 4.66 23.94
N ASP A 218 -7.00 3.34 23.79
CA ASP A 218 -6.57 2.39 24.83
C ASP A 218 -5.07 2.50 25.15
N VAL A 219 -4.19 2.46 24.13
CA VAL A 219 -2.73 2.59 24.33
C VAL A 219 -2.33 3.99 24.83
N SER A 220 -3.13 5.00 24.53
CA SER A 220 -2.95 6.37 25.02
C SER A 220 -3.57 6.62 26.39
N ARG A 221 -4.20 5.59 26.99
CA ARG A 221 -4.90 5.66 28.30
C ARG A 221 -6.02 6.71 28.33
N LEU A 222 -6.73 6.83 27.22
CA LEU A 222 -7.91 7.68 27.07
C LEU A 222 -9.19 6.85 27.19
N GLU A 223 -10.31 7.54 27.34
CA GLU A 223 -11.63 6.92 27.38
C GLU A 223 -11.93 6.14 26.09
N VAL A 224 -12.39 4.91 26.24
CA VAL A 224 -12.82 4.00 25.15
C VAL A 224 -14.35 3.89 25.04
N GLU A 225 -15.06 4.64 25.87
CA GLU A 225 -16.52 4.76 25.89
C GLU A 225 -16.94 6.21 26.17
N GLY A 226 -18.21 6.52 25.90
CA GLY A 226 -18.78 7.84 26.15
C GLY A 226 -18.70 8.79 24.94
N LYS A 227 -19.27 9.98 25.13
CA LYS A 227 -19.49 10.95 24.03
C LYS A 227 -18.19 11.46 23.41
N VAL A 228 -17.16 11.70 24.22
CA VAL A 228 -15.86 12.21 23.74
C VAL A 228 -15.18 11.19 22.84
N PHE A 229 -15.21 9.91 23.23
CA PHE A 229 -14.73 8.80 22.42
C PHE A 229 -15.50 8.67 21.10
N GLU A 230 -16.83 8.73 21.15
CA GLU A 230 -17.69 8.72 19.95
C GLU A 230 -17.36 9.89 19.01
N THR A 231 -17.12 11.10 19.53
CA THR A 231 -16.69 12.25 18.73
C THR A 231 -15.32 12.05 18.09
N ARG A 232 -14.36 11.41 18.78
CA ARG A 232 -13.05 11.07 18.20
C ARG A 232 -13.18 10.10 17.04
N ILE A 233 -14.05 9.09 17.16
CA ILE A 233 -14.34 8.15 16.08
C ILE A 233 -14.94 8.89 14.88
N GLN A 234 -16.00 9.67 15.09
CA GLN A 234 -16.66 10.40 14.00
C GLN A 234 -15.70 11.37 13.31
N GLY A 235 -14.91 12.13 14.09
CA GLY A 235 -13.90 13.03 13.55
C GLY A 235 -12.79 12.30 12.79
N GLY A 236 -12.40 11.11 13.25
CA GLY A 236 -11.40 10.28 12.58
C GLY A 236 -11.88 9.71 11.25
N ILE A 237 -13.08 9.13 11.19
CA ILE A 237 -13.68 8.63 9.94
C ILE A 237 -13.93 9.80 8.96
N LEU A 238 -14.39 10.94 9.47
CA LEU A 238 -14.60 12.13 8.64
C LEU A 238 -13.28 12.62 8.03
N ALA A 239 -12.21 12.68 8.83
CA ALA A 239 -10.88 13.02 8.34
C ALA A 239 -10.37 11.99 7.32
N ASP A 240 -10.65 10.70 7.51
CA ASP A 240 -10.25 9.64 6.60
C ASP A 240 -10.90 9.80 5.21
N GLY A 241 -12.23 9.99 5.18
CA GLY A 241 -12.95 10.21 3.92
C GLY A 241 -12.57 11.52 3.21
N ILE A 242 -12.39 12.62 3.95
CA ILE A 242 -11.93 13.90 3.38
C ILE A 242 -10.52 13.75 2.81
N ASN A 243 -9.60 13.14 3.56
CA ASN A 243 -8.23 12.91 3.11
C ASN A 243 -8.19 11.93 1.95
N GLY A 244 -9.05 10.92 1.91
CA GLY A 244 -9.21 10.00 0.78
C GLY A 244 -9.64 10.72 -0.50
N CYS A 245 -10.58 11.67 -0.40
CA CYS A 245 -10.99 12.51 -1.52
C CYS A 245 -9.83 13.43 -1.98
N LEU A 246 -9.17 14.10 -1.05
CA LEU A 246 -8.04 14.97 -1.35
C LEU A 246 -6.86 14.19 -1.96
N ALA A 247 -6.54 13.02 -1.42
CA ALA A 247 -5.52 12.11 -1.93
C ALA A 247 -5.83 11.72 -3.38
N ALA A 248 -7.09 11.38 -3.69
CA ALA A 248 -7.51 11.08 -5.06
C ALA A 248 -7.29 12.28 -6.01
N LEU A 249 -7.63 13.49 -5.61
CA LEU A 249 -7.33 14.70 -6.41
C LEU A 249 -5.83 14.97 -6.57
N MET A 250 -5.03 14.49 -5.61
CA MET A 250 -3.57 14.50 -5.64
C MET A 250 -2.96 13.26 -6.30
N THR A 251 -3.76 12.49 -7.06
CA THR A 251 -3.36 11.29 -7.81
C THR A 251 -2.95 10.07 -6.97
N ILE A 252 -3.38 10.03 -5.71
CA ILE A 252 -3.11 8.93 -4.76
C ILE A 252 -4.38 8.08 -4.60
N THR A 253 -4.21 6.77 -4.39
CA THR A 253 -5.32 5.86 -4.09
C THR A 253 -5.88 6.09 -2.67
N PRO A 254 -7.05 5.51 -2.33
CA PRO A 254 -7.63 5.67 -0.99
C PRO A 254 -6.63 5.31 0.11
N MET A 255 -6.53 6.19 1.10
CA MET A 255 -5.72 5.99 2.30
C MET A 255 -6.65 5.74 3.50
N SER A 256 -6.10 5.13 4.55
CA SER A 256 -6.79 4.81 5.80
C SER A 256 -5.83 5.00 6.98
N THR A 257 -6.32 4.87 8.21
CA THR A 257 -5.51 4.87 9.43
C THR A 257 -4.47 3.75 9.43
N PHE A 258 -3.34 3.99 10.12
CA PHE A 258 -2.22 3.06 10.15
C PHE A 258 -1.99 2.53 11.57
N ALA A 259 -2.40 1.29 11.83
CA ALA A 259 -2.40 0.66 13.15
C ALA A 259 -1.01 0.52 13.81
N GLN A 260 0.08 0.56 13.04
CA GLN A 260 1.45 0.31 13.52
C GLN A 260 1.90 1.37 14.54
N ASN A 261 1.35 2.59 14.47
CA ASN A 261 1.64 3.64 15.42
C ASN A 261 1.25 3.26 16.86
N ASN A 262 0.23 2.44 17.05
CA ASN A 262 -0.23 1.96 18.35
C ASN A 262 0.87 1.15 19.06
N GLY A 263 1.62 0.34 18.31
CA GLY A 263 2.77 -0.39 18.84
C GLY A 263 3.89 0.54 19.31
N VAL A 264 4.17 1.62 18.55
CA VAL A 264 5.16 2.64 18.93
C VAL A 264 4.72 3.37 20.20
N ILE A 265 3.47 3.82 20.27
CA ILE A 265 2.93 4.55 21.42
C ILE A 265 2.96 3.67 22.68
N ALA A 266 2.57 2.41 22.58
CA ALA A 266 2.58 1.47 23.70
C ALA A 266 4.00 1.26 24.27
N LEU A 267 5.02 1.20 23.41
CA LEU A 267 6.41 0.99 23.82
C LEU A 267 7.09 2.27 24.32
N THR A 268 6.84 3.41 23.65
CA THR A 268 7.46 4.71 23.98
C THR A 268 6.73 5.46 25.08
N ARG A 269 5.48 5.07 25.38
CA ARG A 269 4.55 5.75 26.28
C ARG A 269 4.32 7.22 25.92
N CYS A 270 4.45 7.57 24.65
CA CYS A 270 4.29 8.93 24.15
C CYS A 270 3.20 8.98 23.07
N ALA A 271 2.03 9.51 23.42
CA ALA A 271 0.92 9.76 22.50
C ALA A 271 0.80 11.25 22.11
N ASN A 272 1.90 12.01 22.21
CA ASN A 272 1.86 13.45 21.99
C ASN A 272 1.69 13.78 20.48
N ARG A 273 0.73 14.66 20.15
CA ARG A 273 0.48 15.14 18.78
C ARG A 273 1.72 15.72 18.10
N THR A 274 2.64 16.30 18.87
CA THR A 274 3.90 16.84 18.33
C THR A 274 4.77 15.77 17.69
N ALA A 275 4.78 14.54 18.21
CA ALA A 275 5.49 13.43 17.57
C ALA A 275 4.88 13.11 16.20
N GLY A 276 3.55 13.15 16.08
CA GLY A 276 2.83 13.03 14.81
C GLY A 276 3.19 14.15 13.83
N TYR A 277 3.18 15.41 14.27
CA TYR A 277 3.55 16.54 13.43
C TYR A 277 5.00 16.49 12.95
N CYS A 278 5.94 16.07 13.81
CA CYS A 278 7.32 15.85 13.41
C CYS A 278 7.42 14.75 12.33
N CYS A 279 6.67 13.65 12.48
CA CYS A 279 6.60 12.60 11.46
C CYS A 279 6.09 13.14 10.11
N CYS A 280 4.98 13.89 10.11
CA CYS A 280 4.42 14.51 8.90
C CYS A 280 5.39 15.48 8.21
N ARG A 281 6.24 16.19 8.98
CA ARG A 281 7.20 17.14 8.41
C ARG A 281 8.47 16.47 7.86
N MET A 282 8.86 15.32 8.43
CA MET A 282 10.03 14.58 7.99
C MET A 282 9.78 13.87 6.64
N LEU A 283 8.57 13.37 6.40
CA LEU A 283 8.23 12.62 5.18
C LEU A 283 8.58 13.36 3.86
N PRO A 284 8.11 14.61 3.64
CA PRO A 284 8.40 15.34 2.40
C PRO A 284 9.89 15.66 2.20
N SER A 285 10.69 15.58 3.26
CA SER A 285 12.13 15.87 3.23
C SER A 285 12.96 14.66 2.76
N LEU A 286 12.40 13.44 2.84
CA LEU A 286 13.03 12.17 2.45
C LEU A 286 12.64 11.73 1.03
N GLU A 287 11.73 12.46 0.39
CA GLU A 287 11.08 12.10 -0.87
C GLU A 287 11.85 12.40 -2.18
N PRO A 288 12.94 13.21 -2.25
CA PRO A 288 13.50 13.57 -3.55
C PRO A 288 14.23 12.44 -4.29
N ASP A 289 14.75 11.42 -3.58
CA ASP A 289 15.62 10.39 -4.21
C ASP A 289 14.97 9.01 -4.38
N PHE A 290 13.81 8.74 -3.74
CA PHE A 290 13.36 7.35 -3.56
C PHE A 290 12.30 6.84 -4.56
N HIS A 291 11.64 7.71 -5.34
CA HIS A 291 10.56 7.28 -6.23
C HIS A 291 10.44 8.10 -7.52
N LEU A 292 10.91 7.55 -8.65
CA LEU A 292 10.29 7.77 -9.97
C LEU A 292 10.65 6.74 -11.06
N THR A 293 11.48 5.73 -10.79
CA THR A 293 11.99 4.86 -11.87
C THR A 293 11.03 3.78 -12.37
N ARG A 294 10.07 3.29 -11.54
CA ARG A 294 9.14 2.24 -12.01
C ARG A 294 8.00 2.73 -12.91
N LEU A 295 7.81 4.04 -13.04
CA LEU A 295 6.93 4.61 -14.08
C LEU A 295 7.68 4.96 -15.37
N GLN A 296 9.02 4.99 -15.38
CA GLN A 296 9.79 5.31 -16.60
C GLN A 296 10.08 4.08 -17.48
N SER A 297 10.30 2.90 -16.91
CA SER A 297 10.60 1.68 -17.70
C SER A 297 9.42 1.16 -18.53
N SER A 298 8.24 1.76 -18.38
CA SER A 298 7.04 1.47 -19.16
C SER A 298 6.74 2.54 -20.22
N TYR A 299 7.57 3.58 -20.32
CA TYR A 299 7.32 4.74 -21.21
C TYR A 299 8.41 4.95 -22.26
N SER A 300 9.20 3.92 -22.55
CA SER A 300 10.14 3.88 -23.67
C SER A 300 10.17 2.50 -24.30
#